data_AF-A0A0D1XYY6-F1
#
_entry.id   AF-A0A0D1XYY6-F1
#
_cell.length_a   1.000
_cell.length_b   1.000
_cell.length_c   1.000
_cell.angle_alpha   90.00
_cell.angle_beta   90.00
_cell.angle_gamma   90.00
#
_symmetry.space_group_name_H-M   'P 1'
#
loop_
_entity.id
_entity.type
_entity.pdbx_description
1 polymer ?
#
loop_
_entity_poly.entity_id
_entity_poly.type
_entity_poly.pdbx_seq_one_letter_code
_entity_poly.pdbx_strand_id
1 'polypeptide(L)'
;MTKPECPISSVEDALAPYIHTREKTTRIRQILTQLVKKNVENDSEPTHVALSLPLSSIKLRDSTGLAIPIEGLYKQYFKALEAYRQARERYDTIKDELNHVLQKDAEQEQSVPKAISTEIAREYADLLRQRRQQRKMEIVQTALANLLDAKPNIVSLDMKSSIRDMLGDPPQPPMTTLEGGGDADAKVQELTFQLKKELLIAKSKLSEAKTAEEAAKNRQTNGATDIGEKVSVLREARDELISWVEGELAKIPEDEVEASQVELSFIGEEDDDVKASGSNLSNDEVTKRVEELYSQYVVSRQRYIAEVEAALNRAPKLEVAEQTGAGANKAPAAQRVMQPGSESRLSPIQASQLLPYLTIMTSTTRDEALLQQQISHLRRQLILASDETNNIIQRLAGESLLVPPDSTQTSSWAKAAGEASEKTKSLVLEQMIEGEASVAQAKRVLEGLKARRKALEGLKRPL
;
A
#
# COMPACT_ATOMS: atom_id res chain seq x y z
N MET A 1 -17.03 -8.28 -4.55
CA MET A 1 -16.54 -6.96 -4.97
C MET A 1 -16.65 -6.86 -6.48
N THR A 2 -17.63 -6.11 -6.96
CA THR A 2 -17.92 -5.90 -8.38
C THR A 2 -16.88 -4.94 -8.96
N LYS A 3 -16.22 -5.33 -10.06
CA LYS A 3 -15.25 -4.49 -10.75
C LYS A 3 -15.95 -3.25 -11.31
N PRO A 4 -15.39 -2.04 -11.15
CA PRO A 4 -15.87 -0.88 -11.88
C PRO A 4 -15.53 -1.06 -13.36
N GLU A 5 -16.56 -1.22 -14.19
CA GLU A 5 -16.42 -1.28 -15.65
C GLU A 5 -15.73 -0.02 -16.16
N CYS A 6 -14.62 -0.20 -16.86
CA CYS A 6 -13.93 0.89 -17.50
C CYS A 6 -14.71 1.34 -18.75
N PRO A 7 -14.78 2.65 -19.05
CA PRO A 7 -15.62 3.19 -20.13
C PRO A 7 -15.15 2.82 -21.56
N ILE A 8 -14.06 2.03 -21.70
CA ILE A 8 -13.52 1.58 -22.99
C ILE A 8 -13.07 0.12 -22.87
N SER A 9 -13.95 -0.83 -23.24
CA SER A 9 -13.70 -2.28 -23.15
C SER A 9 -12.46 -2.74 -23.90
N SER A 10 -12.15 -2.13 -25.05
CA SER A 10 -10.94 -2.45 -25.83
C SER A 10 -9.63 -2.17 -25.07
N VAL A 11 -9.61 -1.18 -24.17
CA VAL A 11 -8.45 -0.88 -23.34
C VAL A 11 -8.38 -1.84 -22.16
N GLU A 12 -9.53 -2.23 -21.61
CA GLU A 12 -9.59 -3.26 -20.58
C GLU A 12 -9.09 -4.62 -21.11
N ASP A 13 -9.47 -5.03 -22.31
CA ASP A 13 -8.98 -6.28 -22.92
C ASP A 13 -7.48 -6.26 -23.20
N ALA A 14 -6.95 -5.11 -23.65
CA ALA A 14 -5.51 -4.95 -23.88
C ALA A 14 -4.70 -4.91 -22.57
N LEU A 15 -5.27 -4.36 -21.50
CA LEU A 15 -4.64 -4.26 -20.19
C LEU A 15 -4.95 -5.47 -19.28
N ALA A 16 -5.95 -6.29 -19.59
CA ALA A 16 -6.36 -7.46 -18.80
C ALA A 16 -5.20 -8.44 -18.51
N PRO A 17 -4.23 -8.68 -19.43
CA PRO A 17 -3.07 -9.50 -19.13
C PRO A 17 -2.12 -8.86 -18.10
N TYR A 18 -2.16 -7.54 -17.95
CA TYR A 18 -1.27 -6.76 -17.07
C TYR A 18 -1.96 -6.29 -15.78
N ILE A 19 -3.30 -6.31 -15.74
CA ILE A 19 -4.09 -6.04 -14.55
C ILE A 19 -4.18 -7.33 -13.74
N HIS A 20 -3.49 -7.35 -12.60
CA HIS A 20 -3.49 -8.48 -11.68
C HIS A 20 -4.18 -8.11 -10.37
N THR A 21 -4.87 -9.08 -9.76
CA THR A 21 -5.34 -8.94 -8.38
C THR A 21 -4.16 -8.79 -7.44
N ARG A 22 -4.34 -8.08 -6.33
CA ARG A 22 -3.28 -7.80 -5.35
C ARG A 22 -2.55 -9.08 -4.93
N GLU A 23 -3.29 -10.13 -4.62
CA GLU A 23 -2.77 -11.44 -4.22
C GLU A 23 -1.95 -12.13 -5.33
N LYS A 24 -2.40 -11.99 -6.58
CA LYS A 24 -1.67 -12.55 -7.72
C LYS A 24 -0.36 -11.80 -7.94
N THR A 25 -0.37 -10.47 -7.80
CA THR A 25 0.84 -9.64 -7.90
C THR A 25 1.83 -9.94 -6.77
N THR A 26 1.37 -10.07 -5.52
CA THR A 26 2.26 -10.44 -4.41
C THR A 26 2.82 -11.85 -4.58
N ARG A 27 2.01 -12.81 -5.03
CA ARG A 27 2.47 -14.17 -5.34
C ARG A 27 3.51 -14.20 -6.47
N ILE A 28 3.29 -13.46 -7.55
CA ILE A 28 4.26 -13.32 -8.65
C ILE A 28 5.55 -12.71 -8.12
N ARG A 29 5.48 -11.63 -7.33
CA ARG A 29 6.66 -11.00 -6.72
C ARG A 29 7.40 -11.97 -5.80
N GLN A 30 6.71 -12.72 -4.95
CA GLN A 30 7.33 -13.73 -4.09
C GLN A 30 8.05 -14.81 -4.90
N ILE A 31 7.43 -15.32 -5.96
CA ILE A 31 8.05 -16.30 -6.87
C ILE A 31 9.30 -15.71 -7.53
N LEU A 32 9.21 -14.48 -8.06
CA LEU A 32 10.34 -13.80 -8.68
C LEU A 32 11.47 -13.54 -7.66
N THR A 33 11.15 -13.06 -6.47
CA THR A 33 12.12 -12.85 -5.39
C THR A 33 12.77 -14.16 -4.96
N GLN A 34 12.02 -15.27 -4.91
CA GLN A 34 12.58 -16.60 -4.64
C GLN A 34 13.50 -17.09 -5.77
N LEU A 35 13.14 -16.84 -7.03
CA LEU A 35 14.00 -17.18 -8.17
C LEU A 35 15.28 -16.34 -8.18
N VAL A 36 15.20 -15.06 -7.87
CA VAL A 36 16.36 -14.16 -7.76
C VAL A 36 17.24 -14.58 -6.59
N LYS A 37 16.66 -14.84 -5.41
CA LYS A 37 17.37 -15.40 -4.23
C LYS A 37 18.15 -16.67 -4.58
N LYS A 38 17.60 -17.53 -5.45
CA LYS A 38 18.25 -18.77 -5.89
C LYS A 38 19.37 -18.56 -6.91
N ASN A 39 19.32 -17.47 -7.68
CA ASN A 39 20.20 -17.26 -8.84
C ASN A 39 21.28 -16.19 -8.64
N VAL A 40 21.16 -15.35 -7.60
CA VAL A 40 22.10 -14.27 -7.29
C VAL A 40 23.01 -14.69 -6.13
N GLU A 41 24.31 -14.78 -6.40
CA GLU A 41 25.36 -15.17 -5.45
C GLU A 41 25.90 -13.96 -4.66
N ASN A 42 25.01 -13.13 -4.11
CA ASN A 42 25.40 -12.01 -3.24
C ASN A 42 24.97 -12.30 -1.79
N ASP A 43 25.93 -12.20 -0.85
CA ASP A 43 25.71 -12.35 0.60
C ASP A 43 24.81 -11.24 1.21
N SER A 44 24.45 -10.22 0.42
CA SER A 44 23.53 -9.16 0.82
C SER A 44 22.09 -9.50 0.46
N GLU A 45 21.17 -9.23 1.39
CA GLU A 45 19.73 -9.39 1.20
C GLU A 45 19.27 -8.78 -0.13
N PRO A 46 18.51 -9.52 -0.96
CA PRO A 46 18.14 -9.07 -2.29
C PRO A 46 17.13 -7.94 -2.20
N THR A 47 17.62 -6.72 -2.32
CA THR A 47 16.80 -5.54 -2.54
C THR A 47 16.30 -5.54 -4.00
N HIS A 48 15.08 -5.05 -4.26
CA HIS A 48 14.55 -4.94 -5.63
C HIS A 48 15.39 -4.01 -6.53
N VAL A 49 16.35 -3.27 -5.96
CA VAL A 49 17.38 -2.56 -6.72
C VAL A 49 18.19 -3.54 -7.58
N ALA A 50 18.42 -4.78 -7.10
CA ALA A 50 19.03 -5.87 -7.88
C ALA A 50 18.24 -6.25 -9.14
N LEU A 51 16.92 -5.99 -9.18
CA LEU A 51 16.07 -6.20 -10.35
C LEU A 51 16.08 -5.02 -11.33
N SER A 52 16.49 -3.82 -10.89
CA SER A 52 16.69 -2.64 -11.74
C SER A 52 18.10 -2.50 -12.30
N LEU A 53 19.03 -3.37 -11.85
CA LEU A 53 20.40 -3.40 -12.35
C LEU A 53 20.42 -4.05 -13.75
N PRO A 54 21.11 -3.45 -14.73
CA PRO A 54 21.22 -4.03 -16.07
C PRO A 54 21.84 -5.43 -15.99
N LEU A 55 21.31 -6.37 -16.77
CA LEU A 55 21.70 -7.80 -16.76
C LEU A 55 23.21 -8.06 -16.93
N SER A 56 23.98 -7.05 -17.33
CA SER A 56 25.44 -7.10 -17.48
C SER A 56 26.23 -7.06 -16.16
N SER A 57 25.62 -6.67 -15.03
CA SER A 57 26.31 -6.55 -13.73
C SER A 57 26.02 -7.69 -12.74
N ILE A 58 25.08 -8.57 -13.07
CA ILE A 58 24.67 -9.68 -12.20
C ILE A 58 25.49 -10.91 -12.59
N LYS A 59 26.35 -11.39 -11.68
CA LYS A 59 26.95 -12.72 -11.80
C LYS A 59 25.86 -13.74 -11.49
N LEU A 60 25.25 -14.29 -12.54
CA LEU A 60 24.37 -15.45 -12.39
C LEU A 60 25.24 -16.65 -12.03
N ARG A 61 24.74 -17.49 -11.12
CA ARG A 61 25.37 -18.78 -10.85
C ARG A 61 25.34 -19.62 -12.13
N ASP A 62 26.51 -19.86 -12.71
CA ASP A 62 26.66 -20.75 -13.86
C ASP A 62 26.29 -22.17 -13.44
N SER A 63 25.11 -22.64 -13.87
CA SER A 63 24.84 -24.05 -14.13
C SER A 63 23.39 -24.20 -14.58
N THR A 64 23.20 -24.52 -15.87
CA THR A 64 22.46 -25.69 -16.42
C THR A 64 21.22 -26.25 -15.71
N GLY A 65 20.63 -25.54 -14.76
CA GLY A 65 19.58 -25.97 -13.85
C GLY A 65 18.59 -24.84 -13.59
N LEU A 66 18.24 -24.08 -14.63
CA LEU A 66 17.02 -23.26 -14.62
C LEU A 66 15.82 -24.22 -14.50
N ALA A 67 15.48 -24.60 -13.26
CA ALA A 67 14.21 -25.26 -12.94
C ALA A 67 13.06 -24.22 -12.94
N ILE A 68 13.04 -23.35 -13.94
CA ILE A 68 11.78 -22.73 -14.35
C ILE A 68 11.06 -23.84 -15.12
N PRO A 69 9.79 -24.16 -14.85
CA PRO A 69 9.01 -25.00 -15.74
C PRO A 69 8.77 -24.19 -17.02
N ILE A 70 9.77 -24.15 -17.91
CA ILE A 70 9.73 -23.45 -19.18
C ILE A 70 8.93 -24.32 -20.15
N GLU A 71 7.62 -24.33 -19.98
CA GLU A 71 6.71 -24.92 -20.97
C GLU A 71 6.13 -23.82 -21.87
N GLY A 72 6.00 -24.13 -23.16
CA GLY A 72 5.41 -23.25 -24.16
C GLY A 72 6.36 -22.19 -24.75
N LEU A 73 5.85 -20.96 -24.92
CA LEU A 73 6.46 -19.87 -25.68
C LEU A 73 7.86 -19.48 -25.18
N TYR A 74 8.07 -19.50 -23.87
CA TYR A 74 9.37 -19.17 -23.29
C TYR A 74 10.47 -20.14 -23.72
N LYS A 75 10.15 -21.43 -23.91
CA LYS A 75 11.11 -22.44 -24.39
C LYS A 75 11.49 -22.18 -25.84
N GLN A 76 10.51 -21.77 -26.64
CA GLN A 76 10.74 -21.38 -28.03
C GLN A 76 11.60 -20.12 -28.11
N TYR A 77 11.36 -19.14 -27.23
CA TYR A 77 12.18 -17.94 -27.12
C TYR A 77 13.62 -18.25 -26.73
N PHE A 78 13.86 -19.07 -25.70
CA PHE A 78 15.21 -19.47 -25.31
C PHE A 78 15.94 -20.21 -26.44
N LYS A 79 15.26 -21.14 -27.13
CA LYS A 79 15.81 -21.81 -28.31
C LYS A 79 16.14 -20.83 -29.43
N ALA A 80 15.29 -19.82 -29.66
CA ALA A 80 15.54 -18.79 -30.66
C ALA A 80 16.74 -17.91 -30.28
N LEU A 81 16.91 -17.62 -28.99
CA LEU A 81 18.05 -16.85 -28.48
C LEU A 81 19.37 -17.63 -28.59
N GLU A 82 19.35 -18.92 -28.26
CA GLU A 82 20.48 -19.82 -28.47
C GLU A 82 20.83 -19.93 -29.96
N ALA A 83 19.83 -20.11 -30.83
CA ALA A 83 20.03 -20.16 -32.27
C ALA A 83 20.57 -18.82 -32.82
N TYR A 84 20.09 -17.68 -32.31
CA TYR A 84 20.60 -16.36 -32.68
C TYR A 84 22.06 -16.19 -32.25
N ARG A 85 22.41 -16.60 -31.02
CA ARG A 85 23.79 -16.54 -30.54
C ARG A 85 24.71 -17.40 -31.41
N GLN A 86 24.31 -18.64 -31.72
CA GLN A 86 25.07 -19.51 -32.62
C GLN A 86 25.19 -18.93 -34.02
N ALA A 87 24.12 -18.35 -34.56
CA ALA A 87 24.16 -17.67 -35.86
C ALA A 87 25.08 -16.46 -35.84
N ARG A 88 25.14 -15.73 -34.73
CA ARG A 88 26.03 -14.58 -34.56
C ARG A 88 27.48 -15.00 -34.49
N GLU A 89 27.80 -16.03 -33.70
CA GLU A 89 29.14 -16.61 -33.65
C GLU A 89 29.58 -17.08 -35.04
N ARG A 90 28.70 -17.76 -35.79
CA ARG A 90 28.99 -18.17 -37.18
C ARG A 90 29.21 -16.97 -38.11
N TYR A 91 28.38 -15.93 -38.00
CA TYR A 91 28.56 -14.71 -38.79
C TYR A 91 29.89 -14.03 -38.49
N ASP A 92 30.26 -13.92 -37.21
CA ASP A 92 31.53 -13.31 -36.80
C ASP A 92 32.71 -14.17 -37.31
N THR A 93 32.64 -15.51 -37.25
CA THR A 93 33.67 -16.38 -37.87
C THR A 93 33.79 -16.20 -39.39
N ILE A 94 32.68 -16.14 -40.12
CA ILE A 94 32.69 -15.93 -41.57
C ILE A 94 33.24 -14.55 -41.91
N LYS A 95 32.91 -13.54 -41.10
CA LYS A 95 33.42 -12.18 -41.26
C LYS A 95 34.94 -12.14 -41.08
N ASP A 96 35.46 -12.85 -40.07
CA ASP A 96 36.89 -12.94 -39.83
C ASP A 96 37.61 -13.71 -40.95
N GLU A 97 37.03 -14.79 -41.46
CA GLU A 97 37.52 -15.51 -42.64
C GLU A 97 37.56 -14.63 -43.90
N LEU A 98 36.51 -13.84 -44.14
CA LEU A 98 36.44 -12.90 -45.27
C LEU A 98 37.53 -11.83 -45.16
N ASN A 99 37.70 -11.25 -43.97
CA ASN A 99 38.75 -10.24 -43.73
C ASN A 99 40.15 -10.82 -43.98
N HIS A 100 40.38 -12.07 -43.59
CA HIS A 100 41.64 -12.76 -43.83
C HIS A 100 41.89 -13.05 -45.33
N VAL A 101 40.85 -13.39 -46.10
CA VAL A 101 40.96 -13.54 -47.58
C VAL A 101 41.25 -12.20 -48.24
N LEU A 102 40.53 -11.14 -47.86
CA LEU A 102 40.75 -9.79 -48.40
C LEU A 102 42.16 -9.25 -48.08
N GLN A 103 42.70 -9.55 -46.90
CA GLN A 103 44.07 -9.21 -46.55
C GLN A 103 45.08 -9.97 -47.42
N LYS A 104 44.87 -11.27 -47.66
CA LYS A 104 45.71 -12.06 -48.57
C LYS A 104 45.68 -11.54 -50.01
N ASP A 105 44.49 -11.18 -50.50
CA ASP A 105 44.35 -10.61 -51.85
C ASP A 105 45.06 -9.25 -51.96
N ALA A 106 44.97 -8.40 -50.92
CA ALA A 106 45.67 -7.12 -50.88
C ALA A 106 47.21 -7.26 -50.83
N GLU A 107 47.73 -8.31 -50.18
CA GLU A 107 49.15 -8.65 -50.19
C GLU A 107 49.59 -9.22 -51.55
N GLN A 108 48.72 -9.98 -52.22
CA GLN A 108 49.00 -10.60 -53.51
C GLN A 108 48.93 -9.58 -54.67
N GLU A 109 48.04 -8.58 -54.61
CA GLU A 109 47.94 -7.46 -55.57
C GLU A 109 49.19 -6.57 -55.62
N GLN A 110 50.04 -6.58 -54.59
CA GLN A 110 51.32 -5.86 -54.61
C GLN A 110 52.39 -6.57 -55.46
N SER A 111 52.19 -7.84 -55.80
CA SER A 111 53.16 -8.67 -56.54
C SER A 111 52.90 -8.74 -58.06
N VAL A 112 51.71 -8.37 -58.53
CA VAL A 112 51.34 -8.48 -59.94
C VAL A 112 51.51 -7.12 -60.65
N PRO A 113 52.25 -7.04 -61.77
CA PRO A 113 52.36 -5.80 -62.53
C PRO A 113 50.99 -5.39 -63.07
N LYS A 114 50.52 -4.19 -62.67
CA LYS A 114 49.20 -3.60 -62.99
C LYS A 114 48.81 -3.62 -64.48
N ALA A 115 49.76 -3.77 -65.40
CA ALA A 115 49.47 -3.91 -66.83
C ALA A 115 48.75 -5.23 -67.15
N ILE A 116 49.20 -6.35 -66.57
CA ILE A 116 48.65 -7.69 -66.84
C ILE A 116 47.23 -7.83 -66.25
N SER A 117 46.96 -7.23 -65.08
CA SER A 117 45.63 -7.26 -64.47
C SER A 117 44.59 -6.48 -65.28
N THR A 118 44.98 -5.38 -65.95
CA THR A 118 44.04 -4.62 -66.80
C THR A 118 43.65 -5.32 -68.09
N GLU A 119 44.56 -6.13 -68.67
CA GLU A 119 44.26 -6.94 -69.85
C GLU A 119 43.36 -8.12 -69.49
N ILE A 120 43.68 -8.86 -68.43
CA ILE A 120 42.84 -9.96 -67.91
C ILE A 120 41.45 -9.42 -67.50
N ALA A 121 41.36 -8.24 -66.88
CA ALA A 121 40.08 -7.64 -66.52
C ALA A 121 39.24 -7.24 -67.74
N ARG A 122 39.86 -6.79 -68.84
CA ARG A 122 39.16 -6.49 -70.10
C ARG A 122 38.65 -7.77 -70.75
N GLU A 123 39.50 -8.79 -70.86
CA GLU A 123 39.11 -10.11 -71.40
C GLU A 123 37.96 -10.73 -70.57
N TYR A 124 38.03 -10.63 -69.25
CA TYR A 124 36.96 -11.10 -68.35
C TYR A 124 35.67 -10.29 -68.49
N ALA A 125 35.76 -8.96 -68.66
CA ALA A 125 34.60 -8.11 -68.90
C ALA A 125 33.91 -8.44 -70.24
N ASP A 126 34.68 -8.74 -71.28
CA ASP A 126 34.15 -9.17 -72.56
C ASP A 126 33.52 -10.57 -72.48
N LEU A 127 34.13 -11.50 -71.74
CA LEU A 127 33.54 -12.81 -71.46
C LEU A 127 32.22 -12.68 -70.66
N LEU A 128 32.14 -11.77 -69.70
CA LEU A 128 30.91 -11.48 -68.97
C LEU A 128 29.82 -10.89 -69.89
N ARG A 129 30.19 -10.01 -70.82
CA ARG A 129 29.27 -9.48 -71.83
C ARG A 129 28.74 -10.60 -72.73
N GLN A 130 29.62 -11.49 -73.18
CA GLN A 130 29.25 -12.66 -73.96
C GLN A 130 28.31 -13.59 -73.19
N ARG A 131 28.61 -13.93 -71.93
CA ARG A 131 27.72 -14.75 -71.08
C ARG A 131 26.37 -14.10 -70.83
N ARG A 132 26.33 -12.77 -70.66
CA ARG A 132 25.06 -12.03 -70.53
C ARG A 132 24.26 -12.06 -71.83
N GLN A 133 24.90 -11.92 -72.98
CA GLN A 133 24.25 -12.08 -74.28
C GLN A 133 23.73 -13.51 -74.45
N GLN A 134 24.51 -14.53 -74.08
CA GLN A 134 24.09 -15.92 -74.15
C GLN A 134 22.87 -16.18 -73.27
N ARG A 135 22.85 -15.73 -72.01
CA ARG A 135 21.66 -15.86 -71.14
C ARG A 135 20.44 -15.14 -71.71
N LYS A 136 20.62 -13.97 -72.32
CA LYS A 136 19.51 -13.27 -73.00
C LYS A 136 18.98 -14.10 -74.16
N MET A 137 19.86 -14.71 -74.96
CA MET A 137 19.48 -15.61 -76.04
C MET A 137 18.80 -16.87 -75.52
N GLU A 138 19.27 -17.46 -74.43
CA GLU A 138 18.63 -18.61 -73.77
C GLU A 138 17.24 -18.26 -73.22
N ILE A 139 17.06 -17.07 -72.65
CA ILE A 139 15.73 -16.58 -72.23
C ILE A 139 14.81 -16.43 -73.43
N VAL A 140 15.28 -15.86 -74.54
CA VAL A 140 14.47 -15.75 -75.76
C VAL A 140 14.17 -17.15 -76.32
N GLN A 141 15.14 -18.06 -76.33
CA GLN A 141 14.95 -19.42 -76.84
C GLN A 141 13.99 -20.23 -75.97
N THR A 142 14.08 -20.10 -74.64
CA THR A 142 13.13 -20.73 -73.70
C THR A 142 11.76 -20.10 -73.80
N ALA A 143 11.64 -18.78 -73.98
CA ALA A 143 10.36 -18.13 -74.22
C ALA A 143 9.72 -18.56 -75.55
N LEU A 144 10.52 -18.70 -76.61
CA LEU A 144 10.06 -19.23 -77.90
C LEU A 144 9.69 -20.71 -77.81
N ALA A 145 10.46 -21.53 -77.08
CA ALA A 145 10.11 -22.92 -76.80
C ALA A 145 8.80 -23.00 -76.00
N ASN A 146 8.63 -22.18 -74.97
CA ASN A 146 7.40 -22.09 -74.20
C ASN A 146 6.21 -21.61 -75.05
N LEU A 147 6.41 -20.74 -76.03
CA LEU A 147 5.37 -20.31 -76.98
C LEU A 147 5.05 -21.37 -78.03
N LEU A 148 6.02 -22.21 -78.41
CA LEU A 148 5.81 -23.36 -79.29
C LEU A 148 5.11 -24.51 -78.56
N ASP A 149 5.49 -24.76 -77.31
CA ASP A 149 4.87 -25.76 -76.43
C ASP A 149 3.49 -25.31 -75.94
N ALA A 150 3.31 -24.01 -75.76
CA ALA A 150 1.99 -23.40 -75.62
C ALA A 150 1.27 -23.43 -76.98
N LYS A 151 0.66 -24.58 -77.31
CA LYS A 151 -0.45 -24.62 -78.27
C LYS A 151 -1.35 -23.41 -78.02
N PRO A 152 -1.77 -22.64 -79.06
CA PRO A 152 -2.62 -21.48 -78.85
C PRO A 152 -3.97 -21.98 -78.33
N ASN A 153 -4.12 -21.98 -77.00
CA ASN A 153 -5.38 -22.27 -76.36
C ASN A 153 -6.19 -20.98 -76.43
N ILE A 154 -6.89 -20.82 -77.55
CA ILE A 154 -7.90 -19.80 -77.77
C ILE A 154 -9.07 -20.12 -76.83
N VAL A 155 -8.90 -19.88 -75.53
CA VAL A 155 -10.01 -19.83 -74.59
C VAL A 155 -9.66 -18.82 -73.51
N SER A 156 -10.31 -17.66 -73.59
CA SER A 156 -10.42 -16.66 -72.55
C SER A 156 -10.85 -17.31 -71.23
N LEU A 157 -9.91 -17.54 -70.32
CA LEU A 157 -10.23 -17.87 -68.93
C LEU A 157 -10.48 -16.57 -68.17
N ASP A 158 -11.75 -16.36 -67.84
CA ASP A 158 -12.26 -15.22 -67.09
C ASP A 158 -11.56 -15.14 -65.73
N MET A 159 -10.69 -14.14 -65.57
CA MET A 159 -9.83 -13.93 -64.40
C MET A 159 -10.61 -13.92 -63.07
N LYS A 160 -11.91 -13.59 -63.12
CA LYS A 160 -12.80 -13.59 -61.96
C LYS A 160 -13.09 -14.97 -61.38
N SER A 161 -13.11 -16.04 -62.17
CA SER A 161 -13.35 -17.39 -61.63
C SER A 161 -12.12 -17.91 -60.89
N SER A 162 -10.93 -17.64 -61.40
CA SER A 162 -9.67 -18.01 -60.74
C SER A 162 -9.45 -17.25 -59.43
N ILE A 163 -9.90 -15.99 -59.33
CA ILE A 163 -9.83 -15.21 -58.09
C ILE A 163 -10.84 -15.72 -57.06
N ARG A 164 -12.03 -16.16 -57.50
CA ARG A 164 -13.05 -16.73 -56.61
C ARG A 164 -12.59 -18.06 -55.98
N ASP A 165 -11.94 -18.91 -56.75
CA ASP A 165 -11.35 -20.17 -56.26
C ASP A 165 -10.19 -19.95 -55.28
N MET A 166 -9.42 -18.87 -55.45
CA MET A 166 -8.29 -18.56 -54.58
C MET A 166 -8.70 -17.85 -53.28
N LEU A 167 -9.80 -17.10 -53.28
CA LEU A 167 -10.16 -16.21 -52.16
C LEU A 167 -11.32 -16.72 -51.28
N GLY A 168 -12.16 -17.64 -51.77
CA GLY A 168 -13.34 -18.13 -51.06
C GLY A 168 -14.42 -17.06 -50.84
N ASP A 169 -15.66 -17.47 -50.57
CA ASP A 169 -16.78 -16.52 -50.40
C ASP A 169 -16.71 -15.79 -49.05
N PRO A 170 -16.90 -14.46 -49.02
CA PRO A 170 -16.85 -13.67 -47.79
C PRO A 170 -18.08 -13.91 -46.89
N PRO A 171 -17.93 -13.91 -45.56
CA PRO A 171 -19.05 -14.15 -44.63
C PRO A 171 -20.03 -12.98 -44.62
N GLN A 172 -21.34 -13.29 -44.65
CA GLN A 172 -22.41 -12.30 -44.53
C GLN A 172 -22.48 -11.71 -43.11
N PRO A 173 -22.72 -10.39 -42.97
CA PRO A 173 -22.90 -9.76 -41.67
C PRO A 173 -24.25 -10.14 -41.03
N PRO A 174 -24.33 -10.28 -39.70
CA PRO A 174 -25.56 -10.64 -39.02
C PRO A 174 -26.56 -9.48 -39.06
N MET A 175 -27.70 -9.71 -39.70
CA MET A 175 -28.90 -8.90 -39.48
C MET A 175 -29.42 -9.19 -38.07
N THR A 176 -29.19 -8.27 -37.13
CA THR A 176 -29.91 -8.27 -35.86
C THR A 176 -31.27 -7.63 -36.08
N THR A 177 -32.26 -8.51 -36.08
CA THR A 177 -33.70 -8.24 -36.01
C THR A 177 -34.04 -7.40 -34.78
N LEU A 178 -34.63 -6.24 -35.05
CA LEU A 178 -35.24 -5.30 -34.12
C LEU A 178 -36.59 -5.87 -33.62
N GLU A 179 -36.61 -6.84 -32.70
CA GLU A 179 -37.87 -7.37 -32.12
C GLU A 179 -37.82 -7.65 -30.60
N GLY A 180 -36.81 -7.16 -29.86
CA GLY A 180 -36.67 -7.38 -28.40
C GLY A 180 -36.62 -6.13 -27.52
N GLY A 181 -36.94 -4.95 -28.04
CA GLY A 181 -36.56 -3.66 -27.44
C GLY A 181 -37.41 -3.11 -26.28
N GLY A 182 -38.46 -3.80 -25.82
CA GLY A 182 -39.36 -3.24 -24.79
C GLY A 182 -38.78 -3.25 -23.38
N ASP A 183 -38.12 -4.34 -22.99
CA ASP A 183 -37.77 -4.60 -21.59
C ASP A 183 -36.43 -3.96 -21.17
N ALA A 184 -35.49 -3.86 -22.12
CA ALA A 184 -34.23 -3.17 -21.89
C ALA A 184 -34.43 -1.66 -21.74
N ASP A 185 -35.32 -1.06 -22.54
CA ASP A 185 -35.57 0.38 -22.51
C ASP A 185 -36.38 0.79 -21.26
N ALA A 186 -37.32 -0.05 -20.83
CA ALA A 186 -38.04 0.14 -19.56
C ALA A 186 -37.09 0.05 -18.34
N LYS A 187 -36.17 -0.92 -18.34
CA LYS A 187 -35.16 -1.06 -17.27
C LYS A 187 -34.17 0.09 -17.24
N VAL A 188 -33.77 0.62 -18.40
CA VAL A 188 -32.94 1.83 -18.49
C VAL A 188 -33.70 3.04 -17.95
N GLN A 189 -34.98 3.19 -18.28
CA GLN A 189 -35.81 4.28 -17.74
C GLN A 189 -35.96 4.20 -16.22
N GLU A 190 -36.17 3.01 -15.66
CA GLU A 190 -36.24 2.80 -14.21
C GLU A 190 -34.93 3.19 -13.51
N LEU A 191 -33.78 2.74 -14.04
CA LEU A 191 -32.47 3.10 -13.50
C LEU A 191 -32.21 4.61 -13.60
N THR A 192 -32.64 5.26 -14.68
CA THR A 192 -32.50 6.72 -14.80
C THR A 192 -33.41 7.46 -13.81
N PHE A 193 -34.58 6.91 -13.48
CA PHE A 193 -35.46 7.50 -12.48
C PHE A 193 -34.89 7.34 -11.06
N GLN A 194 -34.35 6.16 -10.74
CA GLN A 194 -33.64 5.93 -9.48
C GLN A 194 -32.43 6.87 -9.36
N LEU A 195 -31.64 7.04 -10.42
CA LEU A 195 -30.50 7.95 -10.43
C LEU A 195 -30.94 9.41 -10.25
N LYS A 196 -32.02 9.85 -10.91
CA LYS A 196 -32.59 11.19 -10.73
C LYS A 196 -33.08 11.41 -9.30
N LYS A 197 -33.71 10.39 -8.69
CA LYS A 197 -34.15 10.43 -7.30
C LYS A 197 -32.96 10.56 -6.35
N GLU A 198 -31.94 9.72 -6.50
CA GLU A 198 -30.74 9.77 -5.67
C GLU A 198 -29.97 11.08 -5.86
N LEU A 199 -29.93 11.62 -7.08
CA LEU A 199 -29.32 12.92 -7.35
C LEU A 199 -30.09 14.06 -6.66
N LEU A 200 -31.43 14.01 -6.65
CA LEU A 200 -32.23 15.00 -5.93
C LEU A 200 -32.02 14.91 -4.41
N ILE A 201 -31.93 13.70 -3.86
CA ILE A 201 -31.63 13.48 -2.43
C ILE A 201 -30.22 13.96 -2.10
N ALA A 202 -29.22 13.66 -2.94
CA ALA A 202 -27.86 14.14 -2.76
C ALA A 202 -27.79 15.66 -2.85
N LYS A 203 -28.54 16.27 -3.78
CA LYS A 203 -28.62 17.72 -3.93
C LYS A 203 -29.30 18.37 -2.71
N SER A 204 -30.37 17.78 -2.17
CA SER A 204 -31.04 18.31 -0.97
C SER A 204 -30.11 18.24 0.25
N LYS A 205 -29.45 17.09 0.46
CA LYS A 205 -28.44 16.92 1.52
C LYS A 205 -27.28 17.91 1.39
N LEU A 206 -26.81 18.15 0.16
CA LEU A 206 -25.75 19.13 -0.09
C LEU A 206 -26.22 20.57 0.17
N SER A 207 -27.47 20.91 -0.16
CA SER A 207 -28.01 22.23 0.19
C SER A 207 -28.17 22.39 1.70
N GLU A 208 -28.65 21.36 2.42
CA GLU A 208 -28.78 21.36 3.87
C GLU A 208 -27.41 21.54 4.54
N ALA A 209 -26.40 20.78 4.12
CA ALA A 209 -25.03 20.90 4.62
C ALA A 209 -24.44 22.29 4.36
N LYS A 210 -24.66 22.88 3.19
CA LYS A 210 -24.21 24.25 2.88
C LYS A 210 -24.91 25.28 3.76
N THR A 211 -26.23 25.16 3.97
CA THR A 211 -26.95 26.07 4.87
C THR A 211 -26.49 25.92 6.33
N ALA A 212 -26.13 24.71 6.76
CA ALA A 212 -25.56 24.46 8.09
C ALA A 212 -24.16 25.08 8.22
N GLU A 213 -23.32 24.98 7.19
CA GLU A 213 -21.99 25.60 7.14
C GLU A 213 -22.08 27.13 7.19
N GLU A 214 -22.99 27.73 6.40
CA GLU A 214 -23.25 29.17 6.40
C GLU A 214 -23.80 29.65 7.76
N ALA A 215 -24.69 28.87 8.38
CA ALA A 215 -25.19 29.15 9.73
C ALA A 215 -24.07 29.08 10.79
N ALA A 216 -23.19 28.07 10.71
CA ALA A 216 -22.04 27.94 11.61
C ALA A 216 -21.04 29.10 11.44
N LYS A 217 -20.79 29.52 10.20
CA LYS A 217 -19.91 30.65 9.88
C LYS A 217 -20.48 31.98 10.36
N ASN A 218 -21.79 32.21 10.21
CA ASN A 218 -22.46 33.40 10.74
C ASN A 218 -22.49 33.43 12.28
N ARG A 219 -22.60 32.26 12.94
CA ARG A 219 -22.48 32.14 14.41
C ARG A 219 -21.06 32.45 14.90
N GLN A 220 -20.02 32.15 14.13
CA GLN A 220 -18.63 32.47 14.47
C GLN A 220 -18.29 33.96 14.30
N THR A 221 -18.90 34.67 13.35
CA THR A 221 -18.66 36.10 13.13
C THR A 221 -19.36 37.01 14.14
N ASN A 222 -20.43 36.53 14.78
CA ASN A 222 -21.11 37.23 15.87
C ASN A 222 -20.40 36.92 17.20
N GLY A 223 -19.22 37.51 17.37
CA GLY A 223 -18.39 37.35 18.55
C GLY A 223 -18.99 38.01 19.80
N ALA A 224 -19.97 37.36 20.44
CA ALA A 224 -20.30 37.45 21.86
C ALA A 224 -21.49 36.53 22.16
N THR A 225 -21.27 35.21 22.22
CA THR A 225 -22.33 34.30 22.70
C THR A 225 -22.42 34.35 24.21
N ASP A 226 -23.60 34.75 24.68
CA ASP A 226 -24.00 34.71 26.09
C ASP A 226 -23.85 33.27 26.63
N ILE A 227 -23.55 33.12 27.92
CA ILE A 227 -23.33 31.80 28.54
C ILE A 227 -24.58 30.93 28.39
N GLY A 228 -25.77 31.54 28.40
CA GLY A 228 -27.04 30.87 28.14
C GLY A 228 -27.12 30.23 26.74
N GLU A 229 -26.63 30.93 25.70
CA GLU A 229 -26.59 30.41 24.33
C GLU A 229 -25.58 29.27 24.19
N LYS A 230 -24.43 29.35 24.87
CA LYS A 230 -23.45 28.25 24.89
C LYS A 230 -24.03 27.00 25.54
N VAL A 231 -24.76 27.14 26.64
CA VAL A 231 -25.43 26.00 27.30
C VAL A 231 -26.55 25.44 26.42
N SER A 232 -27.30 26.28 25.71
CA SER A 232 -28.32 25.82 24.75
C SER A 232 -27.70 25.03 23.60
N VAL A 233 -26.62 25.54 22.99
CA VAL A 233 -25.90 24.86 21.90
C VAL A 233 -25.29 23.55 22.38
N LEU A 234 -24.75 23.48 23.60
CA LEU A 234 -24.24 22.24 24.17
C LEU A 234 -25.36 21.22 24.46
N ARG A 235 -26.56 21.68 24.82
CA ARG A 235 -27.74 20.81 24.97
C ARG A 235 -28.21 20.29 23.61
N GLU A 236 -28.31 21.16 22.60
CA GLU A 236 -28.63 20.76 21.23
C GLU A 236 -27.60 19.75 20.68
N ALA A 237 -26.30 20.00 20.89
CA ALA A 237 -25.25 19.07 20.47
C ALA A 237 -25.30 17.74 21.24
N ARG A 238 -25.66 17.77 22.52
CA ARG A 238 -25.92 16.56 23.31
C ARG A 238 -27.11 15.79 22.75
N ASP A 239 -28.22 16.46 22.47
CA ASP A 239 -29.45 15.84 21.99
C ASP A 239 -29.26 15.29 20.56
N GLU A 240 -28.46 15.95 19.72
CA GLU A 240 -28.04 15.46 18.41
C GLU A 240 -27.13 14.23 18.52
N LEU A 241 -26.18 14.22 19.45
CA LEU A 241 -25.34 13.04 19.74
C LEU A 241 -26.18 11.87 20.26
N ILE A 242 -27.16 12.13 21.12
CA ILE A 242 -28.09 11.10 21.61
C ILE A 242 -28.88 10.53 20.43
N SER A 243 -29.48 11.38 19.60
CA SER A 243 -30.21 10.95 18.39
C SER A 243 -29.33 10.16 17.43
N TRP A 244 -28.07 10.56 17.24
CA TRP A 244 -27.11 9.83 16.42
C TRP A 244 -26.77 8.47 17.03
N VAL A 245 -26.49 8.40 18.33
CA VAL A 245 -26.21 7.14 19.03
C VAL A 245 -27.44 6.22 19.02
N GLU A 246 -28.64 6.74 19.25
CA GLU A 246 -29.89 5.98 19.16
C GLU A 246 -30.13 5.49 17.73
N GLY A 247 -29.84 6.30 16.72
CA GLY A 247 -29.90 5.90 15.31
C GLY A 247 -28.87 4.82 14.96
N GLU A 248 -27.68 4.87 15.56
CA GLU A 248 -26.64 3.86 15.34
C GLU A 248 -26.92 2.58 16.14
N LEU A 249 -27.49 2.68 17.34
CA LEU A 249 -28.00 1.55 18.11
C LEU A 249 -29.18 0.88 17.40
N ALA A 250 -30.08 1.63 16.77
CA ALA A 250 -31.19 1.08 15.99
C ALA A 250 -30.74 0.38 14.69
N LYS A 251 -29.54 0.68 14.19
CA LYS A 251 -28.94 -0.02 13.04
C LYS A 251 -28.22 -1.30 13.43
N ILE A 252 -27.95 -1.52 14.72
CA ILE A 252 -27.43 -2.79 15.22
C ILE A 252 -28.64 -3.73 15.32
N PRO A 253 -28.75 -4.77 14.48
CA PRO A 253 -29.84 -5.74 14.61
C PRO A 253 -29.71 -6.46 15.96
N GLU A 254 -30.82 -6.61 16.68
CA GLU A 254 -30.91 -7.28 17.98
C GLU A 254 -30.53 -8.79 17.94
N ASP A 255 -30.24 -9.35 16.77
CA ASP A 255 -29.96 -10.78 16.56
C ASP A 255 -28.59 -11.26 17.09
N GLU A 256 -27.74 -10.38 17.63
CA GLU A 256 -26.40 -10.75 18.14
C GLU A 256 -26.24 -10.62 19.67
N VAL A 257 -27.35 -10.45 20.43
CA VAL A 257 -27.34 -10.31 21.90
C VAL A 257 -27.83 -11.57 22.64
N GLU A 258 -28.37 -12.58 21.96
CA GLU A 258 -28.74 -13.87 22.59
C GLU A 258 -27.53 -14.71 23.06
N ALA A 259 -26.29 -14.34 22.70
CA ALA A 259 -25.09 -15.08 23.10
C ALA A 259 -24.39 -14.54 24.37
N SER A 260 -24.93 -13.49 25.00
CA SER A 260 -24.31 -12.86 26.19
C SER A 260 -25.25 -12.79 27.40
N GLN A 261 -26.21 -13.70 27.49
CA GLN A 261 -27.04 -13.91 28.69
C GLN A 261 -26.48 -15.07 29.53
N VAL A 262 -25.23 -14.94 29.96
CA VAL A 262 -24.63 -15.81 30.98
C VAL A 262 -24.01 -14.90 32.02
N GLU A 263 -24.40 -15.11 33.29
CA GLU A 263 -24.03 -14.38 34.51
C GLU A 263 -24.78 -13.08 34.82
N LEU A 264 -26.06 -13.21 35.20
CA LEU A 264 -26.65 -12.37 36.27
C LEU A 264 -27.83 -13.04 37.02
N SER A 265 -28.01 -14.35 36.90
CA SER A 265 -29.15 -15.11 37.46
C SER A 265 -28.86 -15.85 38.77
N PHE A 266 -28.06 -15.30 39.69
CA PHE A 266 -27.80 -15.95 40.99
C PHE A 266 -28.48 -15.31 42.22
N ILE A 267 -29.22 -14.20 42.11
CA ILE A 267 -29.95 -13.68 43.27
C ILE A 267 -31.31 -13.16 42.83
N GLY A 268 -32.35 -13.97 43.00
CA GLY A 268 -33.73 -13.49 42.91
C GLY A 268 -34.75 -14.48 42.35
N GLU A 269 -34.83 -15.69 42.89
CA GLU A 269 -36.02 -16.54 42.78
C GLU A 269 -36.40 -17.06 44.17
N GLU A 270 -37.31 -16.34 44.81
CA GLU A 270 -38.34 -16.84 45.74
C GLU A 270 -39.17 -15.60 46.17
N ASP A 271 -40.12 -15.20 45.33
CA ASP A 271 -41.55 -15.09 45.69
C ASP A 271 -42.31 -14.39 44.56
N ASP A 272 -43.04 -15.21 43.82
CA ASP A 272 -44.04 -14.84 42.84
C ASP A 272 -45.39 -14.80 43.58
N ASP A 273 -45.73 -13.67 44.21
CA ASP A 273 -47.11 -13.18 44.45
C ASP A 273 -47.13 -12.01 45.45
N VAL A 274 -47.01 -10.76 44.99
CA VAL A 274 -47.81 -9.64 45.56
C VAL A 274 -47.92 -8.53 44.51
N LYS A 275 -48.91 -8.62 43.61
CA LYS A 275 -49.56 -7.42 43.09
C LYS A 275 -50.64 -6.99 44.08
N ALA A 276 -50.58 -5.71 44.44
CA ALA A 276 -51.65 -4.91 45.04
C ALA A 276 -52.15 -5.34 46.43
N SER A 277 -51.53 -4.79 47.47
CA SER A 277 -52.28 -4.39 48.66
C SER A 277 -51.62 -3.19 49.31
N GLY A 278 -52.22 -2.01 49.10
CA GLY A 278 -52.01 -0.84 49.96
C GLY A 278 -52.67 -1.07 51.31
N SER A 279 -52.28 -2.13 52.01
CA SER A 279 -52.65 -2.33 53.41
C SER A 279 -51.75 -1.44 54.24
N ASN A 280 -52.34 -0.51 54.98
CA ASN A 280 -51.67 0.21 56.05
C ASN A 280 -51.09 -0.84 57.03
N LEU A 281 -49.82 -1.21 56.83
CA LEU A 281 -49.07 -1.98 57.81
C LEU A 281 -49.16 -1.22 59.12
N SER A 282 -49.59 -1.89 60.18
CA SER A 282 -49.66 -1.25 61.49
C SER A 282 -48.26 -0.75 61.84
N ASN A 283 -48.13 0.45 62.43
CA ASN A 283 -46.82 1.00 62.82
C ASN A 283 -46.01 -0.01 63.65
N ASP A 284 -46.68 -0.89 64.40
CA ASP A 284 -46.07 -1.96 65.21
C ASP A 284 -45.44 -3.11 64.38
N GLU A 285 -45.91 -3.36 63.17
CA GLU A 285 -45.33 -4.36 62.27
C GLU A 285 -44.10 -3.79 61.57
N VAL A 286 -44.15 -2.50 61.23
CA VAL A 286 -43.02 -1.78 60.66
C VAL A 286 -41.88 -1.67 61.68
N THR A 287 -42.16 -1.35 62.95
CA THR A 287 -41.13 -1.27 63.99
C THR A 287 -40.46 -2.60 64.25
N LYS A 288 -41.23 -3.70 64.36
CA LYS A 288 -40.68 -5.06 64.48
C LYS A 288 -39.80 -5.43 63.30
N ARG A 289 -40.23 -5.09 62.08
CA ARG A 289 -39.42 -5.36 60.89
C ARG A 289 -38.12 -4.55 60.87
N VAL A 290 -38.17 -3.30 61.31
CA VAL A 290 -36.97 -2.45 61.45
C VAL A 290 -36.04 -3.00 62.53
N GLU A 291 -36.56 -3.46 63.67
CA GLU A 291 -35.77 -4.09 64.74
C GLU A 291 -35.09 -5.37 64.26
N GLU A 292 -35.81 -6.23 63.53
CA GLU A 292 -35.24 -7.43 62.90
C GLU A 292 -34.10 -7.07 61.94
N LEU A 293 -34.33 -6.11 61.04
CA LEU A 293 -33.31 -5.65 60.10
C LEU A 293 -32.10 -5.02 60.82
N TYR A 294 -32.32 -4.27 61.89
CA TYR A 294 -31.24 -3.72 62.71
C TYR A 294 -30.47 -4.81 63.45
N SER A 295 -31.16 -5.84 63.97
CA SER A 295 -30.51 -6.98 64.62
C SER A 295 -29.63 -7.76 63.63
N GLN A 296 -30.12 -8.00 62.41
CA GLN A 296 -29.37 -8.64 61.33
C GLN A 296 -28.17 -7.79 60.91
N TYR A 297 -28.36 -6.47 60.80
CA TYR A 297 -27.28 -5.53 60.53
C TYR A 297 -26.20 -5.56 61.63
N VAL A 298 -26.57 -5.55 62.91
CA VAL A 298 -25.62 -5.61 64.02
C VAL A 298 -24.84 -6.93 64.01
N VAL A 299 -25.50 -8.06 63.79
CA VAL A 299 -24.85 -9.38 63.73
C VAL A 299 -23.88 -9.45 62.54
N SER A 300 -24.29 -8.99 61.35
CA SER A 300 -23.43 -8.95 60.17
C SER A 300 -22.20 -8.06 60.39
N ARG A 301 -22.37 -6.93 61.07
CA ARG A 301 -21.28 -5.98 61.37
C ARG A 301 -20.32 -6.51 62.43
N GLN A 302 -20.81 -7.19 63.47
CA GLN A 302 -19.97 -7.88 64.44
C GLN A 302 -19.15 -9.00 63.78
N ARG A 303 -19.77 -9.76 62.88
CA ARG A 303 -19.08 -10.81 62.11
C ARG A 303 -17.99 -10.22 61.21
N TYR A 304 -18.28 -9.14 60.49
CA TYR A 304 -17.28 -8.46 59.65
C TYR A 304 -16.11 -7.93 60.48
N ILE A 305 -16.37 -7.31 61.64
CA ILE A 305 -15.31 -6.84 62.55
C ILE A 305 -14.44 -8.01 63.02
N ALA A 306 -15.05 -9.13 63.42
CA ALA A 306 -14.31 -10.33 63.84
C ALA A 306 -13.46 -10.92 62.70
N GLU A 307 -13.96 -10.92 61.47
CA GLU A 307 -13.22 -11.36 60.28
C GLU A 307 -12.03 -10.44 59.96
N VAL A 308 -12.21 -9.12 60.08
CA VAL A 308 -11.13 -8.14 59.89
C VAL A 308 -10.06 -8.24 61.00
N GLU A 309 -10.48 -8.39 62.26
CA GLU A 309 -9.56 -8.62 63.37
C GLU A 309 -8.80 -9.94 63.21
N ALA A 310 -9.47 -11.01 62.75
CA ALA A 310 -8.82 -12.28 62.43
C ALA A 310 -7.85 -12.15 61.25
N ALA A 311 -8.18 -11.37 60.21
CA ALA A 311 -7.31 -11.12 59.07
C ALA A 311 -6.06 -10.30 59.46
N LEU A 312 -6.22 -9.30 60.33
CA LEU A 312 -5.11 -8.49 60.83
C LEU A 312 -4.15 -9.32 61.72
N ASN A 313 -4.70 -10.23 62.52
CA ASN A 313 -3.92 -11.15 63.35
C ASN A 313 -3.30 -12.33 62.56
N ARG A 314 -3.75 -12.55 61.31
CA ARG A 314 -3.27 -13.59 60.39
C ARG A 314 -2.21 -13.09 59.39
N ALA A 315 -1.73 -11.85 59.52
CA ALA A 315 -0.65 -11.35 58.67
C ALA A 315 0.61 -12.26 58.82
N PRO A 316 1.11 -12.84 57.71
CA PRO A 316 2.21 -13.79 57.78
C PRO A 316 3.54 -13.07 58.07
N LYS A 317 4.28 -13.60 59.05
CA LYS A 317 5.72 -13.37 59.21
C LYS A 317 6.39 -13.86 57.92
N LEU A 318 6.81 -12.95 57.05
CA LEU A 318 7.62 -13.26 55.87
C LEU A 318 9.02 -13.63 56.33
N GLU A 319 9.30 -14.93 56.45
CA GLU A 319 10.65 -15.46 56.40
C GLU A 319 11.16 -15.31 54.96
N VAL A 320 12.17 -14.46 54.80
CA VAL A 320 12.91 -14.30 53.55
C VAL A 320 13.81 -15.52 53.37
N ALA A 321 13.40 -16.45 52.51
CA ALA A 321 14.30 -17.47 51.98
C ALA A 321 15.16 -16.84 50.87
N GLU A 322 16.43 -16.62 51.16
CA GLU A 322 17.45 -16.31 50.16
C GLU A 322 17.59 -17.49 49.18
N GLN A 323 17.33 -17.25 47.90
CA GLN A 323 17.82 -18.11 46.83
C GLN A 323 18.74 -17.28 45.93
N THR A 324 19.99 -17.74 45.91
CA THR A 324 21.11 -17.31 45.09
C THR A 324 20.85 -17.54 43.60
N GLY A 325 21.17 -16.55 42.77
CA GLY A 325 21.15 -16.68 41.32
C GLY A 325 21.80 -15.47 40.65
N ALA A 326 22.96 -15.69 40.05
CA ALA A 326 23.89 -14.71 39.53
C ALA A 326 23.41 -13.93 38.28
N GLY A 327 23.86 -12.68 38.13
CA GLY A 327 23.75 -11.93 36.88
C GLY A 327 24.14 -10.46 37.04
N ALA A 328 25.36 -10.13 36.62
CA ALA A 328 26.01 -8.82 36.74
C ALA A 328 25.26 -7.67 36.03
N ASN A 329 25.26 -6.48 36.64
CA ASN A 329 25.96 -5.31 36.09
C ASN A 329 26.07 -4.15 37.10
N LYS A 330 27.26 -3.54 37.10
CA LYS A 330 27.72 -2.47 37.99
C LYS A 330 27.17 -1.10 37.56
N ALA A 331 26.71 -0.29 38.51
CA ALA A 331 27.16 1.10 38.70
C ALA A 331 26.73 1.59 40.11
N PRO A 332 27.50 2.47 40.77
CA PRO A 332 27.49 2.60 42.22
C PRO A 332 26.59 3.75 42.70
N ALA A 333 25.82 3.51 43.76
CA ALA A 333 25.24 4.57 44.57
C ALA A 333 25.60 4.33 46.03
N ALA A 334 26.35 5.30 46.56
CA ALA A 334 26.73 5.56 47.95
C ALA A 334 26.23 4.58 49.03
N GLN A 335 27.19 3.87 49.63
CA GLN A 335 27.09 3.39 51.01
C GLN A 335 26.82 4.58 51.93
N ARG A 336 25.61 4.62 52.51
CA ARG A 336 25.44 5.17 53.86
C ARG A 336 25.23 4.00 54.79
N VAL A 337 26.30 3.66 55.50
CA VAL A 337 26.32 2.73 56.62
C VAL A 337 25.36 3.23 57.69
N MET A 338 24.30 2.46 57.96
CA MET A 338 23.64 2.42 59.26
C MET A 338 23.53 0.95 59.65
N GLN A 339 24.17 0.62 60.77
CA GLN A 339 24.17 -0.70 61.41
C GLN A 339 22.76 -1.15 61.81
N PRO A 340 22.55 -2.48 61.96
CA PRO A 340 21.27 -3.04 62.41
C PRO A 340 21.14 -2.83 63.92
N GLY A 341 20.39 -1.79 64.31
CA GLY A 341 20.11 -1.46 65.70
C GLY A 341 18.64 -1.65 66.01
N SER A 342 18.36 -2.59 66.92
CA SER A 342 17.09 -2.82 67.61
C SER A 342 15.86 -3.16 66.75
N GLU A 343 15.47 -4.43 66.83
CA GLU A 343 14.10 -4.88 66.63
C GLU A 343 13.17 -4.10 67.60
N SER A 344 12.70 -2.95 67.16
CA SER A 344 11.53 -2.32 67.77
C SER A 344 10.35 -3.23 67.45
N ARG A 345 9.92 -4.00 68.45
CA ARG A 345 8.63 -4.68 68.45
C ARG A 345 7.56 -3.61 68.22
N LEU A 346 7.18 -3.39 66.97
CA LEU A 346 6.07 -2.53 66.61
C LEU A 346 4.84 -3.10 67.31
N SER A 347 4.37 -2.39 68.34
CA SER A 347 3.06 -2.61 68.94
C SER A 347 2.02 -2.70 67.82
N PRO A 348 1.06 -3.66 67.87
CA PRO A 348 0.00 -3.74 66.87
C PRO A 348 -0.68 -2.38 66.80
N ILE A 349 -0.63 -1.77 65.62
CA ILE A 349 -1.24 -0.46 65.37
C ILE A 349 -2.72 -0.63 65.69
N GLN A 350 -3.20 0.04 66.74
CA GLN A 350 -4.61 0.00 67.09
C GLN A 350 -5.40 0.66 65.96
N ALA A 351 -6.53 0.07 65.56
CA ALA A 351 -7.37 0.56 64.46
C ALA A 351 -7.76 2.04 64.61
N SER A 352 -7.83 2.54 65.85
CA SER A 352 -8.05 3.95 66.18
C SER A 352 -6.98 4.91 65.62
N GLN A 353 -5.73 4.46 65.49
CA GLN A 353 -4.63 5.25 64.93
C GLN A 353 -4.62 5.24 63.40
N LEU A 354 -5.24 4.24 62.77
CA LEU A 354 -5.26 4.08 61.31
C LEU A 354 -6.49 4.75 60.65
N LEU A 355 -7.59 4.91 61.40
CA LEU A 355 -8.84 5.53 60.93
C LEU A 355 -8.66 6.88 60.21
N PRO A 356 -7.88 7.86 60.71
CA PRO A 356 -7.72 9.14 60.02
C PRO A 356 -6.92 9.03 58.70
N TYR A 357 -6.12 7.98 58.52
CA TYR A 357 -5.35 7.74 57.30
C TYR A 357 -6.09 6.85 56.29
N LEU A 358 -7.19 6.21 56.68
CA LEU A 358 -7.93 5.27 55.85
C LEU A 358 -8.53 5.96 54.61
N THR A 359 -9.01 7.20 54.76
CA THR A 359 -9.48 8.01 53.62
C THR A 359 -8.35 8.31 52.63
N ILE A 360 -7.15 8.60 53.13
CA ILE A 360 -5.98 8.86 52.27
C ILE A 360 -5.52 7.56 51.60
N MET A 361 -5.47 6.44 52.33
CA MET A 361 -5.09 5.15 51.76
C MET A 361 -6.11 4.65 50.72
N THR A 362 -7.40 4.87 50.96
CA THR A 362 -8.46 4.52 50.00
C THR A 362 -8.49 5.46 48.79
N SER A 363 -8.07 6.73 48.93
CA SER A 363 -7.90 7.61 47.78
C SER A 363 -6.66 7.22 46.97
N THR A 364 -5.52 6.94 47.62
CA THR A 364 -4.29 6.54 46.91
C THR A 364 -4.44 5.20 46.19
N THR A 365 -5.17 4.24 46.77
CA THR A 365 -5.47 2.95 46.10
C THR A 365 -6.42 3.13 44.92
N ARG A 366 -7.39 4.06 45.01
CA ARG A 366 -8.21 4.44 43.84
C ARG A 366 -7.38 5.12 42.76
N ASP A 367 -6.52 6.06 43.13
CA ASP A 367 -5.63 6.75 42.20
C ASP A 367 -4.69 5.76 41.51
N GLU A 368 -4.14 4.80 42.26
CA GLU A 368 -3.33 3.71 41.72
C GLU A 368 -4.11 2.87 40.69
N ALA A 369 -5.34 2.46 41.02
CA ALA A 369 -6.20 1.70 40.12
C ALA A 369 -6.51 2.48 38.82
N LEU A 370 -6.81 3.78 38.94
CA LEU A 370 -7.04 4.66 37.79
C LEU A 370 -5.77 4.79 36.92
N LEU A 371 -4.60 4.93 37.55
CA LEU A 371 -3.34 5.05 36.84
C LEU A 371 -2.99 3.73 36.13
N GLN A 372 -3.23 2.58 36.75
CA GLN A 372 -3.08 1.27 36.10
C GLN A 372 -4.04 1.11 34.91
N GLN A 373 -5.30 1.56 35.05
CA GLN A 373 -6.26 1.56 33.95
C GLN A 373 -5.76 2.45 32.79
N GLN A 374 -5.28 3.65 33.07
CA GLN A 374 -4.71 4.56 32.07
C GLN A 374 -3.48 3.95 31.38
N ILE A 375 -2.56 3.33 32.11
CA ILE A 375 -1.42 2.63 31.53
C ILE A 375 -1.89 1.50 30.61
N SER A 376 -2.87 0.70 31.02
CA SER A 376 -3.41 -0.38 30.19
C SER A 376 -4.06 0.14 28.90
N HIS A 377 -4.72 1.29 28.98
CA HIS A 377 -5.35 1.95 27.85
C HIS A 377 -4.30 2.48 26.87
N LEU A 378 -3.28 3.20 27.37
CA LEU A 378 -2.17 3.70 26.54
C LEU A 378 -1.38 2.57 25.87
N ARG A 379 -1.15 1.45 26.57
CA ARG A 379 -0.52 0.27 25.96
C ARG A 379 -1.36 -0.29 24.81
N ARG A 380 -2.68 -0.41 24.99
CA ARG A 380 -3.59 -0.85 23.92
C ARG A 380 -3.57 0.12 22.73
N GLN A 381 -3.65 1.42 22.99
CA GLN A 381 -3.57 2.43 21.93
C GLN A 381 -2.23 2.39 21.19
N LEU A 382 -1.12 2.19 21.89
CA LEU A 382 0.20 2.08 21.27
C LEU A 382 0.32 0.82 20.40
N ILE A 383 -0.22 -0.31 20.86
CA ILE A 383 -0.27 -1.54 20.05
C ILE A 383 -1.12 -1.31 18.79
N LEU A 384 -2.32 -0.74 18.94
CA LEU A 384 -3.21 -0.44 17.80
C LEU A 384 -2.55 0.50 16.78
N ALA A 385 -1.91 1.58 17.25
CA ALA A 385 -1.18 2.49 16.38
C ALA A 385 0.02 1.79 15.71
N SER A 386 0.73 0.92 16.43
CA SER A 386 1.83 0.13 15.87
C SER A 386 1.35 -0.85 14.80
N ASP A 387 0.22 -1.52 15.01
CA ASP A 387 -0.38 -2.43 14.05
C ASP A 387 -0.90 -1.68 12.82
N GLU A 388 -1.51 -0.52 13.01
CA GLU A 388 -1.94 0.36 11.92
C GLU A 388 -0.74 0.82 11.07
N THR A 389 0.33 1.30 11.71
CA THR A 389 1.55 1.69 10.97
C THR A 389 2.18 0.50 10.25
N ASN A 390 2.23 -0.68 10.87
CA ASN A 390 2.71 -1.90 10.21
C ASN A 390 1.83 -2.28 9.02
N ASN A 391 0.51 -2.17 9.12
CA ASN A 391 -0.42 -2.43 8.03
C ASN A 391 -0.24 -1.43 6.87
N ILE A 392 -0.05 -0.15 7.18
CA ILE A 392 0.24 0.88 6.17
C ILE A 392 1.58 0.60 5.51
N ILE A 393 2.62 0.25 6.26
CA ILE A 393 3.94 -0.09 5.71
C ILE A 393 3.84 -1.33 4.83
N GLN A 394 3.12 -2.38 5.24
CA GLN A 394 2.88 -3.56 4.41
C GLN A 394 2.09 -3.24 3.15
N ARG A 395 1.11 -2.34 3.24
CA ARG A 395 0.37 -1.84 2.09
C ARG A 395 1.29 -1.09 1.13
N LEU A 396 2.08 -0.15 1.63
CA LEU A 396 3.05 0.62 0.85
C LEU A 396 4.15 -0.27 0.26
N ALA A 397 4.64 -1.27 0.99
CA ALA A 397 5.58 -2.27 0.49
C ALA A 397 4.95 -3.11 -0.63
N GLY A 398 3.68 -3.51 -0.47
CA GLY A 398 2.90 -4.19 -1.50
C GLY A 398 2.64 -3.32 -2.74
N GLU A 399 2.49 -2.01 -2.58
CA GLU A 399 2.29 -1.07 -3.68
C GLU A 399 3.61 -0.67 -4.37
N SER A 400 4.68 -0.50 -3.60
CA SER A 400 6.01 -0.15 -4.11
C SER A 400 6.68 -1.35 -4.82
N LEU A 401 7.25 -1.10 -5.99
CA LEU A 401 8.05 -2.09 -6.72
C LEU A 401 9.49 -2.21 -6.17
N LEU A 402 9.85 -1.35 -5.22
CA LEU A 402 11.21 -1.13 -4.74
C LEU A 402 11.56 -1.92 -3.47
N VAL A 403 10.57 -2.47 -2.77
CA VAL A 403 10.78 -3.07 -1.45
C VAL A 403 10.23 -4.49 -1.35
N PRO A 404 11.03 -5.46 -0.84
CA PRO A 404 10.58 -6.84 -0.70
C PRO A 404 9.38 -6.95 0.23
N PRO A 405 8.37 -7.78 -0.09
CA PRO A 405 7.20 -7.97 0.77
C PRO A 405 7.57 -8.57 2.14
N ASP A 406 8.77 -9.13 2.28
CA ASP A 406 9.27 -9.73 3.52
C ASP A 406 10.12 -8.77 4.37
N SER A 407 10.39 -7.53 3.93
CA SER A 407 11.17 -6.58 4.73
C SER A 407 10.27 -5.89 5.77
N THR A 408 9.89 -6.64 6.81
CA THR A 408 9.19 -6.15 7.99
C THR A 408 10.07 -5.29 8.90
N GLN A 409 11.34 -5.05 8.53
CA GLN A 409 12.23 -4.16 9.26
C GLN A 409 11.83 -2.71 9.05
N THR A 410 10.90 -2.23 9.89
CA THR A 410 10.57 -0.80 10.06
C THR A 410 11.80 0.06 10.33
N SER A 411 12.87 -0.53 10.90
CA SER A 411 14.16 0.12 11.12
C SER A 411 14.91 0.48 9.84
N SER A 412 14.80 -0.31 8.76
CA SER A 412 15.44 0.00 7.49
C SER A 412 14.70 1.12 6.75
N TRP A 413 13.36 1.13 6.84
CA TRP A 413 12.52 2.24 6.40
C TRP A 413 12.81 3.53 7.16
N ALA A 414 12.96 3.46 8.48
CA ALA A 414 13.30 4.62 9.30
C ALA A 414 14.66 5.21 8.91
N LYS A 415 15.66 4.36 8.64
CA LYS A 415 16.98 4.79 8.15
C LYS A 415 16.89 5.40 6.75
N ALA A 416 16.23 4.74 5.81
CA ALA A 416 16.04 5.23 4.45
C ALA A 416 15.27 6.56 4.41
N ALA A 417 14.24 6.72 5.25
CA ALA A 417 13.50 7.96 5.41
C ALA A 417 14.37 9.08 6.01
N GLY A 418 15.23 8.74 6.98
CA GLY A 418 16.24 9.65 7.53
C GLY A 418 17.19 10.15 6.44
N GLU A 419 17.81 9.22 5.69
CA GLU A 419 18.72 9.55 4.59
C GLU A 419 18.04 10.37 3.48
N ALA A 420 16.79 10.06 3.13
CA ALA A 420 16.02 10.83 2.16
C ALA A 420 15.71 12.24 2.67
N SER A 421 15.36 12.39 3.96
CA SER A 421 15.15 13.71 4.57
C SER A 421 16.42 14.53 4.62
N GLU A 422 17.57 13.92 4.87
CA GLU A 422 18.86 14.62 4.85
C GLU A 422 19.22 15.08 3.44
N LYS A 423 19.01 14.24 2.43
CA LYS A 423 19.23 14.60 1.02
C LYS A 423 18.30 15.73 0.54
N THR A 424 17.02 15.70 0.92
CA THR A 424 16.11 16.79 0.55
C THR A 424 16.49 18.09 1.25
N LYS A 425 16.90 18.04 2.52
CA LYS A 425 17.45 19.21 3.22
C LYS A 425 18.67 19.77 2.50
N SER A 426 19.63 18.93 2.11
CA SER A 426 20.82 19.40 1.40
C SER A 426 20.48 20.02 0.04
N LEU A 427 19.57 19.41 -0.72
CA LEU A 427 19.12 19.96 -2.01
C LEU A 427 18.39 21.30 -1.85
N VAL A 428 17.54 21.44 -0.84
CA VAL A 428 16.85 22.70 -0.56
C VAL A 428 17.84 23.79 -0.17
N LEU A 429 18.85 23.46 0.65
CA LEU A 429 19.91 24.40 1.01
C LEU A 429 20.73 24.83 -0.21
N GLU A 430 21.09 23.89 -1.08
CA GLU A 430 21.79 24.17 -2.33
C GLU A 430 20.97 25.11 -3.22
N GLN A 431 19.69 24.81 -3.45
CA GLN A 431 18.80 25.70 -4.22
C GLN A 431 18.59 27.06 -3.57
N MET A 432 18.58 27.14 -2.24
CA MET A 432 18.51 28.42 -1.53
C MET A 432 19.76 29.26 -1.80
N ILE A 433 20.95 28.66 -1.74
CA ILE A 433 22.22 29.33 -2.02
C ILE A 433 22.29 29.80 -3.48
N GLU A 434 21.89 28.96 -4.43
CA GLU A 434 21.78 29.33 -5.85
C GLU A 434 20.79 30.48 -6.06
N GLY A 435 19.64 30.42 -5.38
CA GLY A 435 18.63 31.46 -5.36
C GLY A 435 19.19 32.79 -4.85
N GLU A 436 19.89 32.78 -3.71
CA GLU A 436 20.52 33.98 -3.15
C GLU A 436 21.59 34.57 -4.08
N ALA A 437 22.41 33.73 -4.71
CA ALA A 437 23.40 34.16 -5.69
C ALA A 437 22.75 34.83 -6.91
N SER A 438 21.65 34.26 -7.42
CA SER A 438 20.89 34.83 -8.53
C SER A 438 20.26 36.19 -8.17
N VAL A 439 19.72 36.32 -6.95
CA VAL A 439 19.17 37.59 -6.44
C VAL A 439 20.27 38.63 -6.26
N ALA A 440 21.44 38.25 -5.76
CA ALA A 440 22.59 39.15 -5.64
C ALA A 440 23.06 39.64 -7.01
N GLN A 441 23.09 38.76 -8.02
CA GLN A 441 23.41 39.14 -9.40
C GLN A 441 22.36 40.09 -9.98
N ALA A 442 21.07 39.81 -9.79
CA ALA A 442 19.98 40.69 -10.23
C ALA A 442 20.08 42.08 -9.57
N LYS A 443 20.39 42.14 -8.26
CA LYS A 443 20.64 43.41 -7.55
C LYS A 443 21.81 44.19 -8.16
N ARG A 444 22.93 43.53 -8.49
CA ARG A 444 24.07 44.20 -9.16
C ARG A 444 23.69 44.76 -10.53
N VAL A 445 22.92 44.01 -11.32
CA VAL A 445 22.43 44.48 -12.62
C VAL A 445 21.51 45.69 -12.44
N LEU A 446 20.60 45.65 -11.47
CA LEU A 446 19.68 46.73 -11.17
C LEU A 446 20.42 48.01 -10.73
N GLU A 447 21.42 47.89 -9.86
CA GLU A 447 22.28 49.02 -9.49
C GLU A 447 23.08 49.56 -10.69
N GLY A 448 23.56 48.68 -11.57
CA GLY A 448 24.19 49.08 -12.85
C GLY A 448 23.23 49.86 -13.77
N LEU A 449 21.97 49.43 -13.87
CA LEU A 449 20.94 50.14 -14.63
C LEU A 449 20.57 51.49 -14.00
N LYS A 450 20.44 51.55 -12.67
CA LYS A 450 20.24 52.81 -11.94
C LYS A 450 21.40 53.78 -12.16
N ALA A 451 22.64 53.31 -12.12
CA ALA A 451 23.82 54.13 -12.38
C ALA A 451 23.82 54.68 -13.82
N ARG A 452 23.54 53.83 -14.81
CA ARG A 452 23.38 54.25 -16.22
C ARG A 452 22.26 55.27 -16.40
N ARG A 453 21.11 55.06 -15.74
CA ARG A 453 19.99 56.00 -15.75
C ARG A 453 20.40 57.36 -15.18
N LYS A 454 21.08 57.39 -14.01
CA LYS A 454 21.59 58.64 -13.43
C LYS A 454 22.58 59.35 -14.35
N ALA A 455 23.46 58.61 -15.02
CA ALA A 455 24.38 59.18 -16.00
C ALA A 455 23.63 59.81 -17.19
N LEU A 456 22.60 59.14 -17.72
CA LEU A 456 21.75 59.68 -18.77
C LEU A 456 20.96 60.93 -18.33
N GLU A 457 20.42 60.92 -17.10
CA GLU A 457 19.74 62.08 -16.53
C GLU A 457 20.71 63.27 -16.31
N GLY A 458 21.97 63.00 -15.97
CA GLY A 458 23.04 64.00 -15.91
C GLY A 458 23.39 64.60 -17.27
N LEU A 459 23.40 63.80 -18.35
CA LEU A 459 23.57 64.30 -19.71
C LEU A 459 22.38 65.12 -20.23
N LYS A 460 21.18 64.89 -19.66
CA LYS A 460 19.94 65.56 -20.08
C LYS A 460 19.72 66.93 -19.41
N ARG A 461 20.67 67.41 -18.59
CA ARG A 461 20.75 68.81 -18.15
C ARG A 461 21.75 69.58 -19.04
N PRO A 462 21.32 70.21 -20.13
CA PRO A 462 22.05 71.32 -20.73
C PRO A 462 21.65 72.64 -20.05
N LEU A 463 22.67 73.47 -19.82
CA LEU A 463 22.69 74.95 -19.80
C LEU A 463 21.58 75.70 -19.05
#